data_AF-A0AAN6PJ96-F1
#
_entry.id   AF-A0AAN6PJ96-F1
#
_cell.length_a   1.000
_cell.length_b   1.000
_cell.length_c   1.000
_cell.angle_alpha   90.00
_cell.angle_beta   90.00
_cell.angle_gamma   90.00
#
_symmetry.space_group_name_H-M   'P 1'
#
loop_
_entity.id
_entity.type
_entity.pdbx_description
1 polymer ?
#
loop_
_entity_poly.entity_id
_entity_poly.type
_entity_poly.pdbx_seq_one_letter_code
_entity_poly.pdbx_strand_id
1 'polypeptide(L)'
;MIGHGSKSALSPRQDFGRKPFVAGPGFCFKRFGRTETKLPDGRIVYIGGQQGNFFDSDYFIYNDVVVVRGHSDGRARAQAKLEAFLAQVPDLPIALDEHNKRVAMAHWLNEATAVEGASPDEIDIYGYPTDVFPAVDFHTATYHKHQDTGKEYIYIIGGLGYKGGPHRRATLTHRLSLEDFSIQRMETMGEEPPPCRGRTARREGDEIVLVVQGDQYVLSLTNMRWTRAPE
;
A
#
# COMPACT_ATOMS: atom_id res chain seq x y z
N MET A 1 20.39 13.16 12.67
CA MET A 1 19.39 12.07 12.85
C MET A 1 18.21 12.40 11.94
N ILE A 2 17.90 11.58 10.94
CA ILE A 2 16.74 11.82 10.07
C ILE A 2 15.53 11.19 10.75
N GLY A 3 14.48 11.97 10.98
CA GLY A 3 13.18 11.42 11.38
C GLY A 3 12.64 10.53 10.27
N HIS A 4 12.52 9.24 10.54
CA HIS A 4 11.88 8.31 9.62
C HIS A 4 10.38 8.66 9.48
N GLY A 5 9.84 8.59 8.26
CA GLY A 5 8.39 8.54 8.03
C GLY A 5 7.86 9.19 6.76
N SER A 6 8.29 10.41 6.41
CA SER A 6 7.46 11.29 5.55
C SER A 6 8.02 11.64 4.17
N LYS A 7 9.26 11.26 3.90
CA LYS A 7 10.06 11.81 2.80
C LYS A 7 10.24 10.78 1.66
N SER A 8 9.96 11.17 0.42
CA SER A 8 10.19 10.32 -0.76
C SER A 8 11.70 10.10 -0.98
N ALA A 9 12.10 9.06 -1.72
CA ALA A 9 13.52 8.79 -1.99
C ALA A 9 14.26 9.93 -2.71
N LEU A 10 13.53 10.90 -3.30
CA LEU A 10 14.11 12.12 -3.88
C LEU A 10 14.63 13.08 -2.81
N SER A 11 13.96 13.19 -1.67
CA SER A 11 14.33 14.17 -0.64
C SER A 11 15.65 13.85 0.09
N PRO A 12 16.01 12.59 0.41
CA PRO A 12 17.38 12.28 0.83
C PRO A 12 18.45 12.57 -0.23
N ARG A 13 18.12 12.59 -1.53
CA ARG A 13 19.11 12.95 -2.56
C ARG A 13 19.44 14.43 -2.56
N GLN A 14 18.42 15.26 -2.40
CA GLN A 14 18.58 16.71 -2.23
C GLN A 14 19.30 17.02 -0.93
N ASP A 15 18.92 16.32 0.15
CA ASP A 15 19.46 16.56 1.50
C ASP A 15 20.89 16.00 1.70
N PHE A 16 21.28 14.91 1.01
CA PHE A 16 22.56 14.19 1.25
C PHE A 16 23.48 14.03 0.02
N GLY A 17 23.17 14.64 -1.12
CA GLY A 17 24.09 14.72 -2.27
C GLY A 17 24.45 13.37 -2.92
N ARG A 18 23.63 12.32 -2.77
CA ARG A 18 23.88 11.01 -3.40
C ARG A 18 23.78 11.10 -4.92
N LYS A 19 24.87 10.74 -5.61
CA LYS A 19 24.91 10.68 -7.08
C LYS A 19 24.03 9.52 -7.61
N PRO A 20 23.24 9.74 -8.67
CA PRO A 20 22.16 8.84 -9.10
C PRO A 20 22.61 7.45 -9.59
N PHE A 21 23.86 7.29 -10.01
CA PHE A 21 24.29 6.09 -10.76
C PHE A 21 24.84 4.92 -9.91
N VAL A 22 25.06 5.10 -8.61
CA VAL A 22 25.87 4.13 -7.82
C VAL A 22 25.06 3.36 -6.76
N ALA A 23 23.90 3.87 -6.33
CA ALA A 23 23.32 3.42 -5.05
C ALA A 23 22.19 2.36 -5.13
N GLY A 24 21.76 1.93 -6.33
CA GLY A 24 20.64 0.98 -6.44
C GLY A 24 19.32 1.49 -5.83
N PRO A 25 18.30 0.63 -5.64
CA PRO A 25 17.04 1.04 -5.02
C PRO A 25 17.26 1.53 -3.59
N GLY A 26 16.80 2.74 -3.31
CA GLY A 26 16.69 3.26 -1.94
C GLY A 26 15.32 2.93 -1.37
N PHE A 27 15.24 2.61 -0.07
CA PHE A 27 13.94 2.48 0.59
C PHE A 27 13.17 3.80 0.50
N CYS A 28 11.94 3.73 -0.01
CA CYS A 28 11.01 4.86 -0.06
C CYS A 28 9.72 4.46 0.63
N PHE A 29 9.23 5.26 1.59
CA PHE A 29 7.95 4.98 2.22
C PHE A 29 6.78 5.64 1.46
N LYS A 30 6.99 6.79 0.80
CA LYS A 30 5.95 7.46 -0.02
C LYS A 30 5.95 6.89 -1.44
N ARG A 31 5.08 5.91 -1.70
CA ARG A 31 5.00 5.20 -2.98
C ARG A 31 3.64 5.38 -3.64
N PHE A 32 3.64 5.53 -4.97
CA PHE A 32 2.42 5.60 -5.76
C PHE A 32 1.94 4.20 -6.14
N GLY A 33 0.63 3.98 -6.26
CA GLY A 33 0.07 2.66 -6.60
C GLY A 33 0.29 1.57 -5.54
N ARG A 34 0.63 1.93 -4.31
CA ARG A 34 0.70 1.02 -3.16
C ARG A 34 -0.70 0.81 -2.56
N THR A 35 -0.96 -0.32 -1.93
CA THR A 35 -2.17 -0.52 -1.13
C THR A 35 -1.90 -0.30 0.37
N GLU A 36 -2.94 0.12 1.10
CA GLU A 36 -2.96 0.21 2.56
C GLU A 36 -4.16 -0.59 3.06
N THR A 37 -3.91 -1.55 3.95
CA THR A 37 -4.96 -2.37 4.57
C THR A 37 -4.91 -2.20 6.08
N LYS A 38 -5.99 -1.65 6.66
CA LYS A 38 -6.16 -1.55 8.11
C LYS A 38 -6.79 -2.84 8.63
N LEU A 39 -6.13 -3.50 9.59
CA LEU A 39 -6.55 -4.77 10.15
C LEU A 39 -7.38 -4.58 11.43
N PRO A 40 -8.27 -5.53 11.78
CA PRO A 40 -9.10 -5.42 12.98
C PRO A 40 -8.31 -5.35 14.30
N ASP A 41 -7.10 -5.91 14.33
CA ASP A 41 -6.20 -5.87 15.48
C ASP A 41 -5.37 -4.57 15.58
N GLY A 42 -5.63 -3.61 14.69
CA GLY A 42 -4.96 -2.31 14.65
C GLY A 42 -3.65 -2.30 13.86
N ARG A 43 -3.16 -3.44 13.35
CA ARG A 43 -2.03 -3.42 12.40
C ARG A 43 -2.43 -2.69 11.11
N ILE A 44 -1.44 -2.07 10.47
CA ILE A 44 -1.59 -1.55 9.11
C ILE A 44 -0.58 -2.22 8.20
N VAL A 45 -1.06 -2.74 7.08
CA VAL A 45 -0.25 -3.47 6.10
C VAL A 45 -0.19 -2.68 4.80
N TYR A 46 1.03 -2.41 4.36
CA TYR A 46 1.35 -1.75 3.11
C TYR A 46 2.00 -2.73 2.14
N ILE A 47 1.58 -2.74 0.88
CA ILE A 47 2.07 -3.73 -0.10
C ILE A 47 2.51 -3.02 -1.37
N GLY A 48 3.75 -3.26 -1.80
CA GLY A 48 4.31 -2.84 -3.09
C GLY A 48 4.32 -1.33 -3.35
N GLY A 49 3.90 -0.96 -4.57
CA GLY A 49 3.89 0.41 -5.09
C GLY A 49 5.16 0.75 -5.88
N GLN A 50 5.20 1.96 -6.44
CA GLN A 50 6.31 2.49 -7.23
C GLN A 50 6.86 3.81 -6.69
N GLN A 51 8.14 4.05 -6.95
CA GLN A 51 8.85 5.31 -6.76
C GLN A 51 9.31 5.84 -8.12
N GLY A 52 9.14 7.15 -8.33
CA GLY A 52 9.51 7.83 -9.57
C GLY A 52 8.57 7.52 -10.74
N ASN A 53 8.95 7.99 -11.92
CA ASN A 53 8.34 7.67 -13.20
C ASN A 53 9.35 6.90 -14.09
N PHE A 54 8.89 6.27 -15.16
CA PHE A 54 9.72 5.39 -16.00
C PHE A 54 10.96 6.04 -16.65
N PHE A 55 11.05 7.38 -16.67
CA PHE A 55 12.23 8.11 -17.15
C PHE A 55 13.26 8.40 -16.05
N ASP A 56 12.88 8.21 -14.79
CA ASP A 56 13.76 8.45 -13.66
C ASP A 56 14.75 7.28 -13.51
N SER A 57 16.03 7.58 -13.34
CA SER A 57 17.08 6.57 -13.14
C SER A 57 16.89 5.74 -11.87
N ASP A 58 16.01 6.18 -10.98
CA ASP A 58 15.61 5.50 -9.75
C ASP A 58 14.17 5.00 -9.76
N TYR A 59 13.61 4.78 -10.94
CA TYR A 59 12.32 4.14 -11.06
C TYR A 59 12.37 2.72 -10.50
N PHE A 60 11.67 2.50 -9.39
CA PHE A 60 11.58 1.19 -8.76
C PHE A 60 10.14 0.85 -8.41
N ILE A 61 9.73 -0.37 -8.76
CA ILE A 61 8.49 -0.97 -8.30
C ILE A 61 8.88 -2.00 -7.25
N TYR A 62 8.20 -1.95 -6.11
CA TYR A 62 8.54 -2.74 -4.94
C TYR A 62 7.67 -3.99 -4.86
N ASN A 63 8.20 -5.02 -4.22
CA ASN A 63 7.52 -6.28 -3.90
C ASN A 63 7.63 -6.62 -2.42
N ASP A 64 7.80 -5.62 -1.56
CA ASP A 64 7.85 -5.79 -0.11
C ASP A 64 6.45 -5.59 0.52
N VAL A 65 6.33 -6.11 1.74
CA VAL A 65 5.21 -5.87 2.64
C VAL A 65 5.76 -5.13 3.85
N VAL A 66 5.17 -3.99 4.18
CA VAL A 66 5.50 -3.25 5.41
C VAL A 66 4.35 -3.38 6.38
N VAL A 67 4.63 -3.83 7.59
CA VAL A 67 3.65 -4.01 8.66
C VAL A 67 3.97 -3.01 9.75
N VAL A 68 2.98 -2.20 10.12
CA VAL A 68 3.08 -1.29 11.26
C VAL A 68 2.25 -1.86 12.40
N ARG A 69 2.94 -2.20 13.48
CA ARG A 69 2.38 -2.74 14.73
C ARG A 69 1.97 -1.57 15.63
N GLY A 70 0.79 -1.68 16.26
CA GLY A 70 0.37 -0.72 17.30
C GLY A 70 -0.23 0.58 16.75
N HIS A 71 -1.55 0.63 16.66
CA HIS A 71 -2.28 1.88 16.38
C HIS A 71 -2.61 2.69 17.66
N SER A 72 -2.37 2.12 18.86
CA SER A 72 -2.89 2.69 20.11
C SER A 72 -2.33 4.08 20.42
N ASP A 73 -1.08 4.34 20.05
CA ASP A 73 -0.39 5.60 20.42
C ASP A 73 -0.08 6.48 19.21
N GLY A 74 -0.06 5.95 17.98
CA GLY A 74 0.38 6.68 16.80
C GLY A 74 -0.43 7.95 16.51
N ARG A 75 -1.76 7.89 16.69
CA ARG A 75 -2.64 9.06 16.52
C ARG A 75 -2.44 10.10 17.63
N ALA A 76 -2.27 9.66 18.87
CA ALA A 76 -1.96 10.55 19.99
C ALA A 76 -0.59 11.22 19.83
N ARG A 77 0.42 10.48 19.37
CA ARG A 77 1.77 10.99 19.04
C ARG A 77 1.74 11.96 17.87
N ALA A 78 0.98 11.66 16.81
CA ALA A 78 0.80 12.57 15.67
C ALA A 78 0.08 13.86 16.08
N GLN A 79 -0.97 13.76 16.89
CA GLN A 79 -1.68 14.89 17.47
C GLN A 79 -0.75 15.74 18.35
N ALA A 80 0.05 15.13 19.22
CA ALA A 80 1.02 15.84 20.06
C ALA A 80 2.14 16.53 19.24
N LYS A 81 2.65 15.88 18.18
CA LYS A 81 3.62 16.50 17.25
C LYS A 81 3.02 17.71 16.54
N LEU A 82 1.76 17.62 16.11
CA LEU A 82 1.03 18.70 15.48
C LEU A 82 0.81 19.88 16.44
N GLU A 83 0.36 19.61 17.67
CA GLU A 83 0.19 20.62 18.72
C GLU A 83 1.52 21.31 19.04
N ALA A 84 2.62 20.55 19.17
CA ALA A 84 3.95 21.09 19.39
C ALA A 84 4.46 21.94 18.21
N PHE A 85 4.13 21.58 16.97
CA PHE A 85 4.47 22.37 15.78
C PHE A 85 3.66 23.67 15.72
N LEU A 86 2.35 23.61 15.94
CA LEU A 86 1.47 24.79 15.96
C LEU A 86 1.88 25.78 17.06
N ALA A 87 2.33 25.30 18.22
CA ALA A 87 2.86 26.14 19.28
C ALA A 87 4.15 26.90 18.89
N GLN A 88 4.89 26.42 17.89
CA GLN A 88 6.13 27.05 17.39
C GLN A 88 5.89 28.01 16.21
N VAL A 89 4.69 28.04 15.62
CA VAL A 89 4.33 28.92 14.51
C VAL A 89 3.10 29.75 14.89
N PRO A 90 3.27 30.77 15.75
CA PRO A 90 2.14 31.52 16.33
C PRO A 90 1.36 32.32 15.28
N ASP A 91 1.99 32.72 14.18
CA ASP A 91 1.39 33.48 13.08
C ASP A 91 1.63 32.78 11.74
N LEU A 92 0.72 31.89 11.33
CA LEU A 92 0.74 31.36 9.97
C LEU A 92 0.44 32.52 8.98
N PRO A 93 1.26 32.79 7.95
CA PRO A 93 1.10 33.96 7.06
C PRO A 93 -0.14 33.94 6.14
N ILE A 94 -1.03 32.98 6.32
CA ILE A 94 -2.25 32.85 5.54
C ILE A 94 -3.36 32.66 6.57
N ALA A 95 -4.31 33.58 6.59
CA ALA A 95 -5.59 33.36 7.26
C ALA A 95 -6.31 32.21 6.53
N LEU A 96 -5.90 30.98 6.80
CA LEU A 96 -6.68 29.79 6.47
C LEU A 96 -7.93 29.90 7.35
N ASP A 97 -9.10 30.06 6.73
CA ASP A 97 -10.35 29.95 7.47
C ASP A 97 -10.43 28.57 8.15
N GLU A 98 -11.32 28.41 9.13
CA GLU A 98 -11.44 27.16 9.90
C GLU A 98 -11.72 25.93 9.02
N HIS A 99 -12.30 26.11 7.83
CA HIS A 99 -12.51 25.04 6.87
C HIS A 99 -11.20 24.63 6.20
N ASN A 100 -10.40 25.59 5.72
CA ASN A 100 -9.10 25.36 5.10
C ASN A 100 -8.04 24.88 6.09
N LYS A 101 -8.10 25.30 7.36
CA LYS A 101 -7.33 24.67 8.45
C LYS A 101 -7.73 23.23 8.62
N ARG A 102 -9.02 22.90 8.69
CA ARG A 102 -9.50 21.50 8.79
C ARG A 102 -9.16 20.67 7.57
N VAL A 103 -9.16 21.23 6.36
CA VAL A 103 -8.76 20.54 5.13
C VAL A 103 -7.25 20.32 5.11
N ALA A 104 -6.43 21.33 5.41
CA ALA A 104 -4.98 21.17 5.54
C ALA A 104 -4.60 20.22 6.69
N MET A 105 -5.34 20.26 7.81
CA MET A 105 -5.21 19.35 8.95
C MET A 105 -5.63 17.94 8.58
N ALA A 106 -6.73 17.76 7.85
CA ALA A 106 -7.16 16.47 7.32
C ALA A 106 -6.18 15.97 6.25
N HIS A 107 -5.56 16.84 5.46
CA HIS A 107 -4.53 16.50 4.50
C HIS A 107 -3.22 16.11 5.20
N TRP A 108 -2.83 16.80 6.27
CA TRP A 108 -1.68 16.43 7.12
C TRP A 108 -1.93 15.16 7.93
N LEU A 109 -3.14 14.97 8.47
CA LEU A 109 -3.55 13.77 9.21
C LEU A 109 -3.83 12.57 8.28
N ASN A 110 -4.17 12.79 7.01
CA ASN A 110 -4.34 11.74 6.00
C ASN A 110 -3.04 11.42 5.24
N GLU A 111 -2.15 12.40 4.99
CA GLU A 111 -0.80 12.16 4.46
C GLU A 111 0.15 11.58 5.50
N ALA A 112 -0.14 11.80 6.79
CA ALA A 112 0.27 10.93 7.89
C ALA A 112 -0.43 9.57 7.75
N THR A 113 -0.12 8.84 6.67
CA THR A 113 -0.14 7.38 6.68
C THR A 113 0.47 6.97 8.02
N ALA A 114 -0.19 6.07 8.77
CA ALA A 114 0.01 5.81 10.20
C ALA A 114 1.46 5.55 10.67
N VAL A 115 2.38 5.48 9.72
CA VAL A 115 3.82 5.36 9.85
C VAL A 115 4.51 6.67 10.29
N GLU A 116 3.95 7.86 10.05
CA GLU A 116 4.57 9.13 10.51
C GLU A 116 4.59 9.30 12.05
N GLY A 117 3.84 8.46 12.76
CA GLY A 117 3.87 8.34 14.22
C GLY A 117 4.53 7.07 14.74
N ALA A 118 4.81 6.10 13.86
CA ALA A 118 5.37 4.82 14.24
C ALA A 118 6.87 4.95 14.55
N SER A 119 7.31 4.38 15.65
CA SER A 119 8.74 4.23 15.94
C SER A 119 9.33 3.11 15.06
N PRO A 120 10.64 3.14 14.75
CA PRO A 120 11.25 2.12 13.91
C PRO A 120 11.05 0.67 14.40
N ASP A 121 10.94 0.47 15.71
CA ASP A 121 10.66 -0.82 16.35
C ASP A 121 9.20 -1.31 16.20
N GLU A 122 8.29 -0.44 15.77
CA GLU A 122 6.91 -0.75 15.43
C GLU A 122 6.76 -1.18 13.95
N ILE A 123 7.83 -1.14 13.15
CA ILE A 123 7.81 -1.40 11.70
C ILE A 123 8.57 -2.67 11.36
N ASP A 124 7.88 -3.63 10.73
CA ASP A 124 8.52 -4.78 10.09
C ASP A 124 8.45 -4.63 8.56
N ILE A 125 9.54 -4.99 7.88
CA ILE A 125 9.62 -4.97 6.42
C ILE A 125 9.97 -6.38 5.94
N TYR A 126 9.09 -6.96 5.14
CA TYR A 126 9.25 -8.28 4.54
C TYR A 126 9.56 -8.11 3.05
N GLY A 127 10.75 -8.54 2.63
CA GLY A 127 11.13 -8.62 1.22
C GLY A 127 10.89 -10.04 0.70
N TYR A 128 10.48 -10.14 -0.57
CA TYR A 128 10.16 -11.43 -1.18
C TYR A 128 11.03 -11.67 -2.43
N PRO A 129 11.40 -12.93 -2.72
CA PRO A 129 11.90 -13.30 -4.04
C PRO A 129 10.89 -12.94 -5.13
N THR A 130 11.36 -12.49 -6.29
CA THR A 130 10.49 -11.99 -7.37
C THR A 130 9.70 -13.08 -8.09
N ASP A 131 10.11 -14.33 -7.94
CA ASP A 131 9.40 -15.54 -8.37
C ASP A 131 8.29 -15.96 -7.39
N VAL A 132 8.40 -15.59 -6.11
CA VAL A 132 7.35 -15.77 -5.09
C VAL A 132 6.32 -14.65 -5.15
N PHE A 133 6.79 -13.41 -5.15
CA PHE A 133 5.96 -12.21 -5.25
C PHE A 133 6.65 -11.17 -6.14
N PRO A 134 6.22 -11.02 -7.41
CA PRO A 134 6.80 -10.04 -8.32
C PRO A 134 6.45 -8.60 -7.92
N ALA A 135 7.30 -7.66 -8.33
CA ALA A 135 7.08 -6.24 -8.10
C ALA A 135 5.77 -5.76 -8.71
N VAL A 136 4.99 -5.06 -7.89
CA VAL A 136 3.62 -4.69 -8.23
C VAL A 136 3.26 -3.30 -7.72
N ASP A 137 2.57 -2.55 -8.58
CA ASP A 137 1.94 -1.26 -8.33
C ASP A 137 0.54 -1.26 -8.93
N PHE A 138 -0.33 -0.38 -8.43
CA PHE A 138 -1.73 -0.25 -8.84
C PHE A 138 -2.51 -1.56 -8.73
N HIS A 139 -2.18 -2.42 -7.76
CA HIS A 139 -2.96 -3.60 -7.42
C HIS A 139 -4.04 -3.23 -6.42
N THR A 140 -4.98 -4.16 -6.19
CA THR A 140 -5.88 -4.09 -5.03
C THR A 140 -5.41 -5.04 -3.94
N ALA A 141 -5.73 -4.71 -2.69
CA ALA A 141 -5.47 -5.54 -1.54
C ALA A 141 -6.75 -5.62 -0.70
N THR A 142 -7.16 -6.81 -0.32
CA THR A 142 -8.43 -7.03 0.38
C THR A 142 -8.25 -8.01 1.51
N TYR A 143 -8.47 -7.54 2.74
CA TYR A 143 -8.47 -8.36 3.94
C TYR A 143 -9.67 -9.30 3.97
N HIS A 144 -9.43 -10.56 4.34
CA HIS A 144 -10.47 -11.56 4.51
C HIS A 144 -10.09 -12.54 5.64
N LYS A 145 -11.06 -12.83 6.50
CA LYS A 145 -10.98 -13.84 7.56
C LYS A 145 -11.87 -15.00 7.17
N HIS A 146 -11.26 -16.16 6.95
CA HIS A 146 -11.96 -17.39 6.63
C HIS A 146 -12.76 -17.85 7.86
N GLN A 147 -14.07 -18.02 7.70
CA GLN A 147 -14.95 -18.32 8.83
C GLN A 147 -14.77 -19.75 9.36
N ASP A 148 -14.41 -20.68 8.48
CA ASP A 148 -14.23 -22.11 8.78
C ASP A 148 -12.93 -22.38 9.56
N THR A 149 -11.84 -21.72 9.19
CA THR A 149 -10.50 -21.92 9.77
C THR A 149 -10.10 -20.83 10.76
N GLY A 150 -10.77 -19.68 10.74
CA GLY A 150 -10.38 -18.49 11.48
C GLY A 150 -9.13 -17.79 10.94
N LYS A 151 -8.53 -18.30 9.85
CA LYS A 151 -7.29 -17.75 9.28
C LYS A 151 -7.54 -16.43 8.56
N GLU A 152 -6.58 -15.53 8.72
CA GLU A 152 -6.66 -14.16 8.23
C GLU A 152 -5.65 -13.95 7.09
N TYR A 153 -6.12 -13.39 5.98
CA TYR A 153 -5.31 -13.14 4.80
C TYR A 153 -5.57 -11.77 4.20
N ILE A 154 -4.62 -11.30 3.41
CA ILE A 154 -4.83 -10.23 2.44
C ILE A 154 -4.69 -10.84 1.03
N TYR A 155 -5.72 -10.67 0.21
CA TYR A 155 -5.69 -11.03 -1.20
C TYR A 155 -5.18 -9.85 -2.01
N ILE A 156 -4.13 -10.05 -2.77
CA ILE A 156 -3.44 -9.06 -3.61
C ILE A 156 -3.77 -9.39 -5.06
N ILE A 157 -4.54 -8.53 -5.74
CA ILE A 157 -5.09 -8.84 -7.06
C ILE A 157 -4.67 -7.79 -8.10
N GLY A 158 -4.19 -8.28 -9.24
CA GLY A 158 -3.85 -7.48 -10.41
C GLY A 158 -2.61 -6.61 -10.22
N GLY A 159 -2.70 -5.37 -10.71
CA GLY A 159 -1.57 -4.44 -10.75
C GLY A 159 -0.79 -4.52 -12.05
N LEU A 160 0.17 -3.62 -12.22
CA LEU A 160 0.91 -3.46 -13.46
C LEU A 160 2.30 -4.07 -13.42
N GLY A 161 3.06 -3.76 -12.37
CA GLY A 161 4.47 -4.13 -12.29
C GLY A 161 5.29 -3.59 -13.46
N TYR A 162 6.51 -4.13 -13.59
CA TYR A 162 7.45 -3.73 -14.62
C TYR A 162 6.93 -4.05 -16.03
N LYS A 163 7.34 -3.27 -17.03
CA LYS A 163 7.09 -3.60 -18.44
C LYS A 163 7.68 -4.98 -18.75
N GLY A 164 6.91 -5.84 -19.41
CA GLY A 164 7.31 -7.23 -19.68
C GLY A 164 7.19 -8.18 -18.46
N GLY A 165 6.82 -7.68 -17.29
CA GLY A 165 6.58 -8.49 -16.10
C GLY A 165 5.30 -9.34 -16.17
N PRO A 166 5.11 -10.28 -15.23
CA PRO A 166 3.98 -11.20 -15.26
C PRO A 166 2.61 -10.51 -15.06
N HIS A 167 2.56 -9.43 -14.28
CA HIS A 167 1.38 -8.58 -14.10
C HIS A 167 0.89 -7.90 -15.40
N ARG A 168 1.73 -7.81 -16.43
CA ARG A 168 1.34 -7.28 -17.75
C ARG A 168 0.65 -8.33 -18.63
N ARG A 169 0.73 -9.60 -18.26
CA ARG A 169 0.22 -10.73 -19.05
C ARG A 169 -1.07 -11.32 -18.48
N ALA A 170 -1.26 -11.23 -17.16
CA ALA A 170 -2.42 -11.80 -16.48
C ALA A 170 -2.78 -10.99 -15.22
N THR A 171 -4.03 -11.10 -14.77
CA THR A 171 -4.45 -10.60 -13.46
C THR A 171 -4.02 -11.58 -12.38
N LEU A 172 -2.81 -11.39 -11.86
CA LEU A 172 -2.28 -12.27 -10.82
C LEU A 172 -3.04 -12.12 -9.51
N THR A 173 -3.33 -13.23 -8.86
CA THR A 173 -3.90 -13.27 -7.51
C THR A 173 -2.87 -13.87 -6.56
N HIS A 174 -2.49 -13.13 -5.52
CA HIS A 174 -1.67 -13.64 -4.43
C HIS A 174 -2.44 -13.56 -3.13
N ARG A 175 -2.05 -14.40 -2.18
CA ARG A 175 -2.58 -14.44 -0.82
C ARG A 175 -1.43 -14.27 0.16
N LEU A 176 -1.47 -13.20 0.95
CA LEU A 176 -0.59 -12.95 2.08
C LEU A 176 -1.24 -13.51 3.34
N SER A 177 -0.56 -14.43 4.02
CA SER A 177 -0.90 -14.91 5.36
C SER A 177 -0.62 -13.84 6.41
N LEU A 178 -1.55 -13.57 7.30
CA LEU A 178 -1.35 -12.62 8.41
C LEU A 178 -0.80 -13.27 9.69
N GLU A 179 -0.58 -14.60 9.66
CA GLU A 179 0.04 -15.39 10.73
C GLU A 179 1.58 -15.31 10.66
N ASP A 180 2.15 -15.48 9.47
CA ASP A 180 3.58 -15.60 9.24
C ASP A 180 4.12 -14.72 8.10
N PHE A 181 3.25 -13.93 7.46
CA PHE A 181 3.58 -13.11 6.30
C PHE A 181 4.13 -13.90 5.11
N SER A 182 3.80 -15.19 4.98
CA SER A 182 4.05 -15.91 3.74
C SER A 182 3.13 -15.41 2.62
N ILE A 183 3.67 -15.27 1.40
CA ILE A 183 2.89 -14.96 0.19
C ILE A 183 2.86 -16.20 -0.70
N GLN A 184 1.66 -16.55 -1.13
CA GLN A 184 1.42 -17.61 -2.10
C GLN A 184 0.70 -17.06 -3.33
N ARG A 185 1.18 -17.41 -4.53
CA ARG A 185 0.40 -17.21 -5.76
C ARG A 185 -0.75 -18.20 -5.79
N MET A 186 -1.95 -17.68 -6.02
CA MET A 186 -3.16 -18.49 -6.16
C MET A 186 -3.44 -18.72 -7.63
N GLU A 187 -3.60 -19.98 -8.00
CA GLU A 187 -4.16 -20.32 -9.32
C GLU A 187 -5.65 -19.97 -9.31
N THR A 188 -6.06 -19.23 -10.33
CA THR A 188 -7.45 -18.86 -10.56
C THR A 188 -7.97 -19.51 -11.83
N MET A 189 -9.30 -19.52 -11.98
CA MET A 189 -9.94 -20.09 -13.16
C MET A 189 -11.25 -19.38 -13.46
N GLY A 190 -11.83 -19.63 -14.64
CA GLY A 190 -13.10 -19.05 -15.06
C GLY A 190 -12.92 -17.78 -15.88
N GLU A 191 -13.83 -16.82 -15.71
CA GLU A 191 -13.88 -15.59 -16.50
C GLU A 191 -12.96 -14.53 -15.89
N GLU A 192 -11.64 -14.75 -15.99
CA GLU A 192 -10.68 -13.85 -15.37
C GLU A 192 -10.72 -12.44 -15.95
N PRO A 193 -10.61 -11.40 -15.12
CA PRO A 193 -10.48 -10.03 -15.58
C PRO A 193 -9.20 -9.85 -16.41
N PRO A 194 -9.22 -8.99 -17.46
CA PRO A 194 -8.01 -8.68 -18.21
C PRO A 194 -6.98 -7.96 -17.30
N PRO A 195 -5.67 -8.06 -17.63
CA PRO A 195 -4.62 -7.38 -16.89
C PRO A 195 -4.91 -5.89 -16.78
N CYS A 196 -5.01 -5.37 -15.55
CA CYS A 196 -5.44 -4.00 -15.34
C CYS A 196 -4.74 -3.34 -14.15
N ARG A 197 -4.80 -2.00 -14.15
CA ARG A 197 -4.66 -1.24 -12.90
C ARG A 197 -5.92 -1.52 -12.08
N GLY A 198 -5.75 -2.16 -10.93
CA GLY A 198 -6.81 -2.31 -9.95
C GLY A 198 -7.27 -0.93 -9.49
N ARG A 199 -8.50 -0.54 -9.85
CA ARG A 199 -9.07 0.74 -9.39
C ARG A 199 -9.92 0.56 -8.14
N THR A 200 -10.70 -0.51 -8.07
CA THR A 200 -11.58 -0.79 -6.94
C THR A 200 -11.76 -2.29 -6.79
N ALA A 201 -11.43 -2.82 -5.62
CA ALA A 201 -11.89 -4.14 -5.17
C ALA A 201 -12.61 -3.97 -3.83
N ARG A 202 -13.67 -4.75 -3.64
CA ARG A 202 -14.40 -4.81 -2.36
C ARG A 202 -14.71 -6.25 -2.01
N ARG A 203 -14.73 -6.54 -0.71
CA ARG A 203 -15.12 -7.86 -0.20
C ARG A 203 -16.63 -7.91 0.02
N GLU A 204 -17.27 -8.97 -0.46
CA GLU A 204 -18.66 -9.31 -0.19
C GLU A 204 -18.70 -10.75 0.34
N GLY A 205 -18.74 -10.91 1.67
CA GLY A 205 -18.62 -12.24 2.30
C GLY A 205 -17.30 -12.94 1.95
N ASP A 206 -17.42 -14.11 1.32
CA ASP A 206 -16.31 -14.95 0.84
C ASP A 206 -15.98 -14.67 -0.63
N GLU A 207 -16.39 -13.52 -1.15
CA GLU A 207 -16.13 -13.09 -2.51
C GLU A 207 -15.36 -11.76 -2.53
N ILE A 208 -14.57 -11.57 -3.59
CA ILE A 208 -13.95 -10.29 -3.91
C ILE A 208 -14.50 -9.81 -5.24
N VAL A 209 -15.15 -8.65 -5.21
CA VAL A 209 -15.69 -7.98 -6.37
C VAL A 209 -14.65 -6.97 -6.88
N LEU A 210 -14.18 -7.16 -8.10
CA LEU A 210 -13.25 -6.30 -8.81
C LEU A 210 -13.96 -5.59 -9.97
N VAL A 211 -13.81 -4.27 -10.06
CA VAL A 211 -14.33 -3.50 -11.20
C VAL A 211 -13.19 -3.14 -12.16
N VAL A 212 -13.30 -3.57 -13.41
CA VAL A 212 -12.29 -3.37 -14.46
C VAL A 212 -12.96 -2.80 -15.69
N GLN A 213 -12.57 -1.57 -16.08
CA GLN A 213 -13.09 -0.89 -17.28
C GLN A 213 -14.63 -0.76 -17.35
N GLY A 214 -15.33 -0.81 -16.21
CA GLY A 214 -16.79 -0.74 -16.14
C GLY A 214 -17.45 -2.10 -15.92
N ASP A 215 -16.74 -3.19 -16.20
CA ASP A 215 -17.20 -4.54 -15.93
C ASP A 215 -16.94 -4.96 -14.49
N GLN A 216 -17.86 -5.73 -13.91
CA GLN A 216 -17.69 -6.32 -12.59
C GLN A 216 -17.32 -7.80 -12.70
N TYR A 217 -16.22 -8.17 -12.04
CA TYR A 217 -15.72 -9.53 -11.91
C TYR A 217 -15.80 -9.94 -10.45
N VAL A 218 -16.23 -11.16 -10.17
CA VAL A 218 -16.37 -11.70 -8.81
C VAL A 218 -15.47 -12.91 -8.67
N LEU A 219 -14.55 -12.86 -7.71
CA LEU A 219 -13.70 -13.97 -7.32
C LEU A 219 -14.29 -14.65 -6.10
N SER A 220 -14.69 -15.91 -6.23
CA SER A 220 -15.03 -16.75 -5.08
C SER A 220 -13.75 -17.21 -4.37
N LEU A 221 -13.60 -16.89 -3.08
CA LEU A 221 -12.44 -17.29 -2.28
C LEU A 221 -12.47 -18.76 -1.86
N THR A 222 -13.62 -19.42 -1.98
CA THR A 222 -13.80 -20.84 -1.65
C THR A 222 -13.13 -21.75 -2.68
N ASN A 223 -13.20 -21.39 -3.97
CA ASN A 223 -12.72 -22.23 -5.07
C ASN A 223 -11.83 -21.49 -6.08
N MET A 224 -11.49 -20.22 -5.81
CA MET A 224 -10.65 -19.36 -6.65
C MET A 224 -11.17 -19.20 -8.09
N ARG A 225 -12.49 -19.25 -8.27
CA ARG A 225 -13.15 -19.07 -9.57
C ARG A 225 -13.62 -17.63 -9.76
N TRP A 226 -13.28 -17.06 -10.91
CA TRP A 226 -13.84 -15.82 -11.42
C TRP A 226 -15.14 -16.06 -12.20
N THR A 227 -16.11 -15.19 -11.97
CA THR A 227 -17.30 -14.99 -12.80
C THR A 227 -17.40 -13.53 -13.21
N ARG A 228 -17.89 -13.25 -14.42
CA ARG A 228 -18.23 -11.89 -14.83
C ARG A 228 -19.71 -11.66 -14.50
N ALA A 229 -20.01 -10.61 -13.75
CA ALA A 229 -21.39 -10.24 -13.50
C ALA A 229 -22.04 -9.75 -14.81
N PRO A 230 -23.29 -10.15 -15.10
CA PRO A 230 -24.02 -9.61 -16.25
C PRO A 230 -24.25 -8.09 -16.07
N GLU A 231 -24.26 -7.36 -17.21
CA GLU A 231 -24.53 -5.92 -17.29
C GLU A 231 -25.90 -5.53 -16.72
#